data_AF-A0A1G6KRI2-F1
#
_entry.id   AF-A0A1G6KRI2-F1
#
_cell.length_a   1.000
_cell.length_b   1.000
_cell.length_c   1.000
_cell.angle_alpha   90.00
_cell.angle_beta   90.00
_cell.angle_gamma   90.00
#
_symmetry.space_group_name_H-M   'P 1'
#
loop_
_entity.id
_entity.type
_entity.pdbx_description
1 polymer ?
#
loop_
_entity_poly.entity_id
_entity_poly.type
_entity_poly.pdbx_seq_one_letter_code
_entity_poly.pdbx_strand_id
1 'polypeptide(L)'
;MTDWRAVFIGFVVMTVVGIFGLVVPGIGQLAAGLFGGFVAGYIAGGGLGSGFWHGLLAGALGGIIGGLLVGVAVGLAGLALGPLGGAISGAAGLGIFMFAVTISLIMALESAIAGAVGAALSA
;
A
#
# COMPACT_ATOMS: atom_id res chain seq x y z
N MET A 1 9.94 5.73 -15.36
CA MET A 1 10.57 5.73 -14.01
C MET A 1 9.49 6.06 -13.00
N THR A 2 9.53 5.51 -11.79
CA THR A 2 8.50 5.79 -10.76
C THR A 2 8.68 7.21 -10.20
N ASP A 3 7.64 8.03 -10.31
CA ASP A 3 7.51 9.30 -9.57
C ASP A 3 6.99 9.00 -8.16
N TRP A 4 7.91 8.93 -7.21
CA TRP A 4 7.59 8.71 -5.79
C TRP A 4 6.79 9.85 -5.17
N ARG A 5 6.84 11.07 -5.72
CA ARG A 5 6.02 12.19 -5.25
C ARG A 5 4.54 11.89 -5.53
N ALA A 6 4.24 11.40 -6.73
CA ALA A 6 2.88 11.00 -7.10
C ALA A 6 2.36 9.85 -6.21
N VAL A 7 3.17 8.82 -6.00
CA VAL A 7 2.85 7.68 -5.13
C VAL A 7 2.54 8.15 -3.70
N PHE A 8 3.41 8.99 -3.12
CA PHE A 8 3.24 9.46 -1.74
C PHE A 8 2.02 10.36 -1.58
N ILE A 9 1.76 11.26 -2.53
CA ILE A 9 0.57 12.11 -2.50
C ILE A 9 -0.69 11.24 -2.60
N GLY A 10 -0.74 10.26 -3.51
CA GLY A 10 -1.87 9.33 -3.61
C GLY A 10 -2.10 8.55 -2.32
N PHE A 11 -1.04 8.06 -1.69
CA PHE A 11 -1.11 7.39 -0.39
C PHE A 11 -1.64 8.31 0.73
N VAL A 12 -1.21 9.57 0.78
CA VAL A 12 -1.72 10.55 1.75
C VAL A 12 -3.20 10.83 1.52
N VAL A 13 -3.63 11.02 0.25
CA VAL A 13 -5.05 11.20 -0.09
C VAL A 13 -5.88 10.00 0.33
N MET A 14 -5.43 8.78 0.00
CA MET A 14 -6.08 7.55 0.44
C MET A 14 -6.19 7.48 1.96
N THR A 15 -5.12 7.81 2.68
CA THR A 15 -5.12 7.77 4.14
C THR A 15 -6.15 8.74 4.72
N VAL A 16 -6.18 9.98 4.22
CA VAL A 16 -7.15 10.99 4.66
C VAL A 16 -8.58 10.56 4.36
N VAL A 17 -8.86 10.15 3.11
CA VAL A 17 -10.20 9.67 2.72
C VAL A 17 -10.59 8.42 3.53
N GLY A 18 -9.65 7.52 3.78
CA GLY A 18 -9.86 6.30 4.57
C GLY A 18 -10.21 6.59 6.02
N ILE A 19 -9.61 7.61 6.64
CA ILE A 19 -9.97 8.07 7.99
C ILE A 19 -11.43 8.52 8.04
N PHE A 20 -11.89 9.32 7.07
CA PHE A 20 -13.30 9.69 6.99
C PHE A 20 -14.19 8.50 6.61
N GLY A 21 -13.66 7.58 5.81
CA GLY A 21 -14.30 6.34 5.41
C GLY A 21 -14.59 5.37 6.56
N LEU A 22 -13.98 5.55 7.74
CA LEU A 22 -14.30 4.77 8.94
C LEU A 22 -15.75 4.90 9.38
N VAL A 23 -16.45 5.98 8.98
CA VAL A 23 -17.88 6.18 9.22
C VAL A 23 -18.74 5.16 8.46
N VAL A 24 -18.27 4.68 7.31
CA VAL A 24 -18.97 3.68 6.47
C VAL A 24 -17.98 2.57 6.09
N PRO A 25 -17.78 1.58 6.99
CA PRO A 25 -16.82 0.50 6.75
C PRO A 25 -17.07 -0.26 5.45
N GLY A 26 -15.98 -0.69 4.80
CA GLY A 26 -16.00 -1.39 3.52
C GLY A 26 -16.08 -0.42 2.34
N ILE A 27 -17.10 0.44 2.30
CA ILE A 27 -17.26 1.44 1.23
C ILE A 27 -16.19 2.53 1.34
N GLY A 28 -15.94 3.03 2.55
CA GLY A 28 -14.98 4.10 2.79
C GLY A 28 -13.56 3.74 2.38
N GLN A 29 -13.14 2.49 2.64
CA GLN A 29 -11.82 1.99 2.29
C GLN A 29 -11.68 1.74 0.79
N LEU A 30 -12.72 1.20 0.14
CA LEU A 30 -12.76 1.07 -1.31
C LEU A 30 -12.65 2.46 -1.98
N ALA A 31 -13.44 3.42 -1.51
CA ALA A 31 -13.41 4.80 -2.00
C ALA A 31 -12.02 5.42 -1.81
N ALA A 32 -11.42 5.26 -0.62
CA ALA A 32 -10.07 5.72 -0.35
C ALA A 32 -9.04 5.18 -1.36
N GLY A 33 -9.11 3.87 -1.65
CA GLY A 33 -8.32 3.19 -2.68
C GLY A 33 -8.44 3.89 -4.04
N LEU A 34 -9.68 4.06 -4.49
CA LEU A 34 -9.98 4.71 -5.77
C LEU A 34 -9.47 6.16 -5.83
N PHE A 35 -9.72 6.97 -4.79
CA PHE A 35 -9.27 8.37 -4.76
C PHE A 35 -7.75 8.49 -4.75
N GLY A 36 -7.07 7.74 -3.89
CA GLY A 36 -5.61 7.80 -3.81
C GLY A 36 -4.92 7.27 -5.07
N GLY A 37 -5.41 6.15 -5.60
CA GLY A 37 -4.95 5.57 -6.84
C GLY A 37 -5.09 6.53 -8.02
N PHE A 38 -6.27 7.13 -8.17
CA PHE A 38 -6.54 8.16 -9.17
C PHE A 38 -5.59 9.34 -9.08
N VAL A 39 -5.40 9.90 -7.88
CA VAL A 39 -4.50 11.06 -7.68
C VAL A 39 -3.06 10.69 -8.02
N ALA A 40 -2.58 9.51 -7.60
CA ALA A 40 -1.24 9.05 -7.96
C ALA A 40 -1.06 8.94 -9.48
N GLY A 41 -2.04 8.36 -10.18
CA GLY A 41 -2.00 8.25 -11.64
C GLY A 41 -2.09 9.59 -12.36
N TYR A 42 -2.96 10.49 -11.90
CA TYR A 42 -3.14 11.81 -12.47
C TYR A 42 -1.88 12.68 -12.36
N ILE A 43 -1.19 12.63 -11.21
CA ILE A 43 0.05 13.39 -11.00
C ILE A 43 1.21 12.77 -11.79
N ALA A 44 1.30 11.44 -11.83
CA ALA A 44 2.40 10.75 -12.53
C ALA A 44 2.31 10.91 -14.05
N GLY A 45 1.10 10.93 -14.61
CA GLY A 45 0.87 10.96 -16.05
C GLY A 45 1.59 9.83 -16.79
N GLY A 46 1.99 10.08 -18.04
CA GLY A 46 2.81 9.14 -18.82
C GLY A 46 2.05 7.93 -19.38
N GLY A 47 0.72 7.99 -19.42
CA GLY A 47 -0.17 6.98 -20.02
C GLY A 47 -0.68 5.91 -19.04
N LEU A 48 -1.55 5.03 -19.54
CA LEU A 48 -2.29 4.05 -18.73
C LEU A 48 -1.40 3.14 -17.88
N GLY A 49 -0.32 2.61 -18.46
CA GLY A 49 0.60 1.73 -17.75
C GLY A 49 1.38 2.43 -16.63
N SER A 50 1.74 3.69 -16.84
CA SER A 50 2.34 4.53 -15.81
C SER A 50 1.34 4.78 -14.69
N GLY A 51 0.11 5.20 -15.01
CA GLY A 51 -0.95 5.42 -14.02
C GLY A 51 -1.26 4.18 -13.19
N PHE A 52 -1.38 3.02 -13.84
CA PHE A 52 -1.59 1.74 -13.18
C PHE A 52 -0.51 1.44 -12.14
N TRP A 53 0.75 1.60 -12.53
CA TRP A 53 1.89 1.34 -11.65
C TRP A 53 1.93 2.27 -10.43
N HIS A 54 1.71 3.57 -10.63
CA HIS A 54 1.72 4.54 -9.53
C HIS A 54 0.52 4.36 -8.59
N GLY A 55 -0.66 4.06 -9.13
CA GLY A 55 -1.84 3.75 -8.35
C GLY A 55 -1.68 2.48 -7.51
N LEU A 56 -1.10 1.43 -8.09
CA LEU A 56 -0.77 0.17 -7.39
C LEU A 56 0.18 0.42 -6.22
N LEU A 57 1.28 1.15 -6.47
CA LEU A 57 2.26 1.46 -5.43
C LEU A 57 1.67 2.34 -4.31
N ALA A 58 0.83 3.32 -4.67
CA ALA A 58 0.16 4.17 -3.69
C ALA A 58 -0.77 3.36 -2.78
N GLY A 59 -1.56 2.45 -3.35
CA GLY A 59 -2.46 1.58 -2.59
C GLY A 59 -1.70 0.55 -1.73
N ALA A 60 -0.63 -0.05 -2.27
CA ALA A 60 0.13 -1.06 -1.56
C ALA A 60 0.96 -0.48 -0.40
N LEU A 61 1.28 0.82 -0.43
CA LEU A 61 2.20 1.45 0.52
C LEU A 61 1.79 1.24 1.99
N GLY A 62 0.50 1.36 2.30
CA GLY A 62 -0.01 1.14 3.66
C GLY A 62 0.20 -0.30 4.15
N GLY A 63 -0.04 -1.29 3.29
CA GLY A 63 0.19 -2.70 3.59
C GLY A 63 1.67 -3.04 3.70
N ILE A 64 2.52 -2.43 2.87
CA ILE A 64 3.98 -2.61 2.94
C ILE A 64 4.53 -2.03 4.25
N ILE A 65 4.15 -0.79 4.60
CA ILE A 65 4.60 -0.14 5.84
C ILE A 65 4.07 -0.92 7.05
N GLY A 66 2.78 -1.24 7.08
CA GLY A 66 2.18 -2.01 8.17
C GLY A 66 2.80 -3.40 8.32
N GLY A 67 2.99 -4.10 7.21
CA GLY A 67 3.65 -5.41 7.16
C GLY A 67 5.08 -5.37 7.66
N LEU A 68 5.84 -4.33 7.31
CA LEU A 68 7.21 -4.14 7.79
C LEU A 68 7.23 -3.92 9.30
N LEU A 69 6.37 -3.04 9.81
CA LEU A 69 6.31 -2.74 11.24
C LEU A 69 5.93 -3.98 12.06
N VAL A 70 4.92 -4.74 11.62
CA VAL A 70 4.50 -5.98 12.30
C VAL A 70 5.58 -7.05 12.17
N GLY A 71 6.16 -7.24 10.98
CA GLY A 71 7.20 -8.22 10.75
C GLY A 71 8.43 -7.98 11.62
N VAL A 72 8.87 -6.72 11.73
CA VAL A 72 9.97 -6.32 12.62
C VAL A 72 9.60 -6.53 14.09
N ALA A 73 8.40 -6.09 14.51
CA ALA A 73 7.96 -6.26 15.90
C ALA A 73 7.93 -7.74 16.31
N VAL A 74 7.37 -8.61 15.47
CA VAL A 74 7.35 -10.06 15.69
C VAL A 74 8.76 -10.63 15.70
N GLY A 75 9.60 -10.24 14.72
CA GLY A 75 10.98 -10.71 14.63
C GLY A 75 11.83 -10.34 15.85
N LEU A 76 11.60 -9.17 16.45
CA LEU A 76 12.30 -8.73 17.65
C LEU A 76 11.75 -9.36 18.92
N ALA A 77 10.44 -9.64 18.99
CA ALA A 77 9.80 -10.16 20.18
C ALA A 77 10.38 -11.52 20.63
N GLY A 78 10.74 -12.41 19.70
CA GLY A 78 11.27 -13.72 20.07
C GLY A 78 12.72 -13.70 20.54
N LEU A 79 13.44 -12.59 20.46
CA LEU A 79 14.76 -12.45 21.09
C LEU A 79 14.68 -12.62 22.62
N ALA A 80 13.54 -12.29 23.23
CA ALA A 80 13.29 -12.51 24.65
C ALA A 80 13.20 -14.00 25.04
N LEU A 81 13.05 -14.89 24.06
CA LEU A 81 12.95 -16.35 24.24
C LEU A 81 14.29 -17.05 23.94
N GLY A 82 15.40 -16.30 23.86
CA GLY A 82 16.73 -16.82 23.56
C GLY A 82 16.98 -17.09 22.07
N PRO A 83 18.13 -17.69 21.71
CA PRO A 83 18.55 -17.82 20.30
C PRO A 83 17.57 -18.57 19.40
N LEU A 84 16.96 -19.65 19.91
CA LEU A 84 15.99 -20.44 19.16
C LEU A 84 14.69 -19.67 18.94
N GLY A 85 14.20 -18.96 19.96
CA GLY A 85 13.04 -18.08 19.83
C GLY A 85 13.29 -16.92 18.86
N GLY A 86 14.50 -16.34 18.88
CA GLY A 86 14.93 -15.34 17.91
C GLY A 86 14.91 -15.85 16.48
N ALA A 87 15.42 -17.06 16.23
CA ALA A 87 15.40 -17.67 14.91
C ALA A 87 13.97 -17.93 14.39
N ILE A 88 13.10 -18.51 15.22
CA ILE A 88 11.70 -18.82 14.85
C ILE A 88 10.92 -17.53 14.58
N SER A 89 11.00 -16.56 15.50
CA SER A 89 10.28 -15.29 15.37
C SER A 89 10.82 -14.44 14.21
N GLY A 90 12.13 -14.43 13.95
CA GLY A 90 12.72 -13.76 12.80
C GLY A 90 12.20 -14.33 11.47
N ALA A 91 12.13 -15.66 11.35
CA ALA A 91 11.53 -16.31 10.19
C ALA A 91 10.03 -15.98 10.05
N ALA A 92 9.29 -15.97 11.16
CA ALA A 92 7.88 -15.57 11.17
C ALA A 92 7.70 -14.10 10.75
N GLY A 93 8.55 -13.19 11.25
CA GLY A 93 8.54 -11.77 10.90
C GLY A 93 8.77 -11.53 9.41
N LEU A 94 9.76 -12.23 8.82
CA LEU A 94 9.98 -12.22 7.36
C LEU A 94 8.76 -12.76 6.61
N GLY A 95 8.19 -13.88 7.06
CA GLY A 95 6.99 -14.47 6.47
C GLY A 95 5.80 -13.51 6.48
N ILE A 96 5.58 -12.83 7.60
CA ILE A 96 4.54 -11.80 7.74
C ILE A 96 4.77 -10.65 6.75
N PHE A 97 6.01 -10.15 6.65
CA PHE A 97 6.32 -9.06 5.73
C PHE A 97 6.07 -9.47 4.27
N MET A 98 6.58 -10.62 3.84
CA MET A 98 6.38 -11.11 2.47
C MET A 98 4.91 -11.36 2.15
N PHE A 99 4.16 -11.92 3.11
CA PHE A 99 2.72 -12.11 2.97
C PHE A 99 1.98 -10.77 2.87
N ALA A 100 2.32 -9.80 3.73
CA ALA A 100 1.73 -8.47 3.70
C ALA A 100 2.02 -7.74 2.39
N VAL A 101 3.26 -7.80 1.87
CA VAL A 101 3.60 -7.24 0.55
C VAL A 101 2.74 -7.88 -0.53
N THR A 102 2.65 -9.20 -0.57
CA THR A 102 1.87 -9.93 -1.59
C THR A 102 0.39 -9.56 -1.53
N ILE A 103 -0.21 -9.59 -0.34
CA ILE A 103 -1.61 -9.23 -0.15
C ILE A 103 -1.84 -7.76 -0.45
N SER A 104 -0.93 -6.86 -0.07
CA SER A 104 -1.07 -5.42 -0.34
C SER A 104 -1.10 -5.10 -1.83
N LEU A 105 -0.34 -5.83 -2.67
CA LEU A 105 -0.36 -5.66 -4.12
C LEU A 105 -1.68 -6.14 -4.71
N ILE A 106 -2.21 -7.27 -4.23
CA ILE A 106 -3.51 -7.80 -4.68
C ILE A 106 -4.65 -6.87 -4.26
N MET A 107 -4.62 -6.40 -3.02
CA MET A 107 -5.63 -5.51 -2.44
C MET A 107 -5.52 -4.05 -2.91
N ALA A 108 -4.52 -3.71 -3.72
CA ALA A 108 -4.34 -2.40 -4.31
C ALA A 108 -4.70 -2.36 -5.81
N LEU A 109 -5.33 -3.42 -6.34
CA LEU A 109 -5.69 -3.50 -7.76
C LEU A 109 -6.75 -2.47 -8.15
N GLU A 110 -7.71 -2.17 -7.26
CA GLU A 110 -8.68 -1.10 -7.49
C GLU A 110 -8.00 0.27 -7.57
N SER A 111 -6.99 0.50 -6.72
CA SER A 111 -6.15 1.70 -6.74
C SER A 111 -5.33 1.78 -8.04
N ALA A 112 -4.83 0.65 -8.55
CA ALA A 112 -4.13 0.57 -9.82
C ALA A 112 -5.04 0.93 -11.01
N ILE A 113 -6.26 0.38 -11.04
CA ILE A 113 -7.26 0.70 -12.08
C ILE A 113 -7.61 2.19 -12.03
N ALA A 114 -7.86 2.74 -10.84
CA ALA A 114 -8.13 4.16 -10.67
C ALA A 114 -6.95 5.02 -11.12
N GLY A 115 -5.71 4.61 -10.85
CA GLY A 115 -4.51 5.28 -11.34
C GLY A 115 -4.38 5.27 -12.85
N ALA A 116 -4.73 4.17 -13.53
CA ALA A 116 -4.77 4.14 -14.99
C ALA A 116 -5.76 5.18 -15.54
N VAL A 117 -6.94 5.31 -14.91
CA VAL A 117 -7.94 6.34 -15.27
C VAL A 117 -7.40 7.74 -15.00
N GLY A 118 -6.76 7.97 -13.85
CA GLY A 118 -6.14 9.25 -13.52
C GLY A 118 -5.12 9.70 -14.56
N ALA A 119 -4.22 8.79 -14.98
CA ALA A 119 -3.23 9.10 -16.00
C ALA A 119 -3.83 9.30 -17.40
N ALA A 120 -4.99 8.69 -17.70
CA ALA A 120 -5.69 8.94 -18.96
C ALA A 120 -6.27 10.36 -19.03
N LEU A 121 -6.66 10.92 -17.87
CA LEU A 121 -7.24 12.25 -17.75
C LEU A 121 -6.21 13.35 -17.49
N SER A 122 -4.93 13.00 -17.31
CA SER A 122 -3.83 13.96 -17.11
C SER A 122 -3.27 14.51 -18.44
N ALA A 123 -3.94 14.25 -19.56
CA ALA A 123 -3.54 14.64 -20.91
C ALA A 123 -3.79 16.13 -21.19
#